data_AF-A0A3P7NH08-F1
#
_entry.id   AF-A0A3P7NH08-F1
#
_cell.length_a   1.000
_cell.length_b   1.000
_cell.length_c   1.000
_cell.angle_alpha   90.00
_cell.angle_beta   90.00
_cell.angle_gamma   90.00
#
_symmetry.space_group_name_H-M   'P 1'
#
loop_
_entity.id
_entity.type
_entity.pdbx_description
1 polymer ?
#
loop_
_entity_poly.entity_id
_entity_poly.type
_entity_poly.pdbx_seq_one_letter_code
_entity_poly.pdbx_strand_id
1 'polypeptide(L)'
;MEPRAQTLCGHLSLGVCGALDWNAVDKELLADYLLFCLNRRQCLEYVKVFDMRGPTNSVTELLAWISALRGLFVHVSSRRVLEDHVADNGKTSLPQPDFSTAAYHFLRLFCAGRLGRLTFL
;
A
#
# COMPACT_ATOMS: atom_id res chain seq x y z
N MET A 1 -21.96 24.03 6.84
CA MET A 1 -21.61 22.87 5.99
C MET A 1 -20.12 22.68 6.09
N GLU A 2 -19.65 21.60 6.72
CA GLU A 2 -18.22 21.31 6.73
C GLU A 2 -17.77 20.92 5.30
N PRO A 3 -16.58 21.37 4.85
CA PRO A 3 -16.07 21.00 3.54
C PRO A 3 -15.84 19.48 3.47
N ARG A 4 -16.44 18.83 2.48
CA ARG A 4 -16.32 17.37 2.26
C ARG A 4 -14.87 16.88 2.13
N ALA A 5 -13.96 17.74 1.70
CA ALA A 5 -12.53 17.43 1.62
C ALA A 5 -11.88 17.33 3.02
N GLN A 6 -12.31 18.16 3.98
CA GLN A 6 -11.82 18.14 5.36
C GLN A 6 -12.21 16.83 6.05
N THR A 7 -13.46 16.38 5.84
CA THR A 7 -13.96 15.12 6.38
C THR A 7 -13.23 13.91 5.80
N LEU A 8 -12.89 13.93 4.49
CA LEU A 8 -12.14 12.85 3.85
C LEU A 8 -10.70 12.77 4.39
N CYS A 9 -10.01 13.91 4.47
CA CYS A 9 -8.65 13.97 5.03
C CYS A 9 -8.61 13.48 6.49
N GLY A 10 -9.63 13.85 7.29
CA GLY A 10 -9.79 13.37 8.66
C GLY A 10 -9.98 11.85 8.75
N HIS A 11 -10.86 11.28 7.92
CA HIS A 11 -11.08 9.83 7.88
C HIS A 11 -9.81 9.06 7.45
N LEU A 12 -9.07 9.56 6.46
CA LEU A 12 -7.82 8.95 6.03
C LEU A 12 -6.74 9.03 7.11
N SER A 13 -6.64 10.17 7.81
CA SER A 13 -5.72 10.33 8.95
C SER A 13 -6.04 9.35 10.08
N LEU A 14 -7.32 9.16 10.42
CA LEU A 14 -7.77 8.15 11.38
C LEU A 14 -7.43 6.73 10.91
N GLY A 15 -7.64 6.44 9.62
CA GLY A 15 -7.27 5.18 9.00
C GLY A 15 -5.78 4.90 9.14
N VAL A 16 -4.91 5.84 8.77
CA VAL A 16 -3.45 5.66 8.85
C VAL A 16 -2.95 5.48 10.28
N CYS A 17 -3.56 6.14 11.26
CA CYS A 17 -3.22 5.98 12.69
C CYS A 17 -3.71 4.66 13.30
N GLY A 18 -4.39 3.79 12.52
CA GLY A 18 -4.90 2.52 13.01
C GLY A 18 -6.16 2.64 13.89
N ALA A 19 -6.87 3.78 13.81
CA ALA A 19 -8.14 3.98 14.52
C ALA A 19 -9.35 3.36 13.79
N LEU A 20 -9.13 2.82 12.58
CA LEU A 20 -10.11 2.08 11.79
C LEU A 20 -9.64 0.63 11.59
N ASP A 21 -10.59 -0.30 11.48
CA ASP A 21 -10.27 -1.66 11.04
C ASP A 21 -9.83 -1.63 9.58
N TRP A 22 -8.54 -1.88 9.34
CA TRP A 22 -7.96 -1.91 7.99
C TRP A 22 -8.58 -2.98 7.10
N ASN A 23 -9.26 -4.00 7.63
CA ASN A 23 -10.00 -4.97 6.81
C ASN A 23 -11.27 -4.39 6.19
N ALA A 24 -11.80 -3.31 6.75
CA ALA A 24 -12.98 -2.61 6.25
C ALA A 24 -12.64 -1.44 5.31
N VAL A 25 -11.35 -1.17 5.06
CA VAL A 25 -10.88 -0.01 4.29
C VAL A 25 -9.89 -0.45 3.21
N ASP A 26 -9.85 0.29 2.11
CA ASP A 26 -8.84 0.13 1.08
C ASP A 26 -7.45 0.51 1.64
N LYS A 27 -6.62 -0.50 1.90
CA LYS A 27 -5.28 -0.34 2.48
C LYS A 27 -4.32 0.32 1.50
N GLU A 28 -4.50 0.12 0.20
CA GLU A 28 -3.63 0.71 -0.82
C GLU A 28 -3.86 2.22 -0.88
N LEU A 29 -5.13 2.66 -0.79
CA LEU A 29 -5.47 4.08 -0.66
C LEU A 29 -4.88 4.71 0.62
N LEU A 30 -4.95 4.01 1.75
CA LEU A 30 -4.34 4.49 3.00
C LEU A 30 -2.82 4.56 2.91
N ALA A 31 -2.19 3.59 2.24
CA ALA A 31 -0.75 3.58 2.00
C ALA A 31 -0.32 4.73 1.07
N ASP A 32 -1.10 5.02 0.02
CA ASP A 32 -0.86 6.15 -0.89
C ASP A 32 -0.95 7.49 -0.14
N TYR A 33 -2.01 7.66 0.65
CA TYR A 33 -2.18 8.87 1.48
C TYR A 33 -1.04 9.03 2.49
N LEU A 34 -0.63 7.95 3.18
CA LEU A 34 0.51 7.99 4.09
C LEU A 34 1.82 8.34 3.36
N LEU A 35 2.09 7.73 2.21
CA LEU A 35 3.27 8.04 1.40
C LEU A 35 3.31 9.51 1.00
N PHE A 36 2.18 10.04 0.52
CA PHE A 36 2.03 11.47 0.22
C PHE A 36 2.37 12.33 1.43
N CYS A 37 1.84 12.01 2.62
CA CYS A 37 2.10 12.79 3.82
C CYS A 37 3.56 12.72 4.28
N LEU A 38 4.19 11.54 4.23
CA LEU A 38 5.61 11.35 4.56
C LEU A 38 6.50 12.19 3.63
N ASN A 39 6.28 12.09 2.32
CA ASN A 39 7.07 12.83 1.32
C ASN A 39 6.88 14.34 1.46
N ARG A 40 5.64 14.80 1.64
CA ARG A 40 5.32 16.23 1.83
C ARG A 40 5.99 16.81 3.08
N ARG A 41 6.19 16.01 4.13
CA ARG A 41 6.85 16.44 5.37
C ARG A 41 8.35 16.13 5.40
N GLN A 42 8.90 15.58 4.33
CA GLN A 42 10.31 15.14 4.25
C GLN A 42 10.67 14.07 5.31
N CYS A 43 9.68 13.28 5.75
CA CYS A 43 9.88 12.12 6.60
C CYS A 43 10.28 10.91 5.73
N LEU A 44 11.56 10.87 5.34
CA LEU A 44 12.10 9.89 4.40
C LEU A 44 12.72 8.66 5.09
N GLU A 45 12.44 8.45 6.39
CA GLU A 45 12.92 7.29 7.15
C GLU A 45 12.51 5.97 6.51
N TYR A 46 11.34 5.92 5.85
CA TYR A 46 10.86 4.73 5.15
C TYR A 46 11.82 4.27 4.05
N VAL A 47 12.53 5.19 3.39
CA VAL A 47 13.55 4.87 2.37
C VAL A 47 14.66 4.04 2.99
N LYS A 48 15.10 4.39 4.20
CA LYS A 48 16.13 3.63 4.94
C LYS A 48 15.56 2.31 5.49
N VAL A 49 14.33 2.33 6.01
CA VAL A 49 13.68 1.13 6.58
C VAL A 49 13.47 0.03 5.53
N PHE A 50 13.21 0.42 4.28
CA PHE A 50 13.01 -0.51 3.17
C PHE A 50 14.22 -0.65 2.25
N ASP A 51 15.37 -0.06 2.59
CA ASP A 51 16.60 -0.07 1.79
C ASP A 51 16.36 0.37 0.32
N MET A 52 15.54 1.40 0.14
CA MET A 52 15.23 1.97 -1.17
C MET A 52 16.34 2.93 -1.62
N ARG A 53 16.55 3.02 -2.94
CA ARG A 53 17.54 3.95 -3.51
C ARG A 53 17.21 5.42 -3.28
N GLY A 54 15.93 5.73 -3.06
CA GLY A 54 15.43 7.08 -2.84
C GLY A 54 13.93 7.09 -2.56
N PRO A 55 13.35 8.28 -2.30
CA PRO A 55 11.91 8.42 -2.16
C PRO A 55 11.20 8.20 -3.49
N THR A 56 9.96 7.69 -3.42
CA THR A 56 9.05 7.55 -4.55
C THR A 56 7.71 8.18 -4.22
N ASN A 57 7.03 8.73 -5.22
CA ASN A 57 5.65 9.21 -5.14
C ASN A 57 4.64 8.18 -5.69
N SER A 58 5.12 7.00 -6.13
CA SER A 58 4.27 5.92 -6.64
C SER A 58 4.01 4.90 -5.53
N VAL A 59 2.77 4.82 -5.06
CA VAL A 59 2.37 3.77 -4.11
C VAL A 59 2.59 2.38 -4.70
N THR A 60 2.33 2.19 -5.99
CA THR A 60 2.58 0.92 -6.68
C THR A 60 4.05 0.52 -6.63
N GLU A 61 4.97 1.46 -6.84
CA GLU A 61 6.43 1.20 -6.75
C GLU A 61 6.83 0.83 -5.32
N LEU A 62 6.33 1.58 -4.33
CA LEU A 62 6.57 1.30 -2.92
C LEU A 62 6.05 -0.09 -2.52
N LEU A 63 4.81 -0.42 -2.86
CA LEU A 63 4.20 -1.69 -2.50
C LEU A 63 4.84 -2.87 -3.25
N ALA A 64 5.22 -2.70 -4.51
CA ALA A 64 6.01 -3.70 -5.25
C ALA A 64 7.36 -3.94 -4.58
N TRP A 65 8.05 -2.88 -4.15
CA TRP A 65 9.31 -3.00 -3.43
C TRP A 65 9.16 -3.74 -2.10
N ILE A 66 8.18 -3.34 -1.28
CA ILE A 66 7.89 -3.99 0.01
C ILE A 66 7.51 -5.47 -0.21
N SER A 67 6.74 -5.76 -1.26
CA SER A 67 6.35 -7.12 -1.61
C SER A 67 7.57 -7.96 -1.96
N ALA A 68 8.45 -7.45 -2.82
CA ALA A 68 9.70 -8.12 -3.19
C ALA A 68 10.62 -8.33 -1.98
N LEU A 69 10.80 -7.31 -1.15
CA LEU A 69 11.65 -7.36 0.05
C LEU A 69 11.18 -8.41 1.07
N ARG A 70 9.87 -8.66 1.15
CA ARG A 70 9.28 -9.59 2.11
C ARG A 70 8.89 -10.95 1.52
N GLY A 71 9.11 -11.16 0.23
CA GLY A 71 8.67 -12.38 -0.45
C GLY A 71 7.14 -12.53 -0.50
N LEU A 72 6.42 -11.41 -0.51
CA LEU A 72 4.95 -11.39 -0.54
C LEU A 72 4.46 -11.51 -1.97
N PHE A 73 4.20 -12.73 -2.41
CA PHE A 73 3.65 -13.01 -3.74
C PHE A 73 2.42 -13.90 -3.63
N VAL A 74 1.34 -13.51 -4.30
CA VAL A 74 0.13 -14.31 -4.44
C VAL A 74 0.17 -15.05 -5.78
N HIS A 75 -0.18 -16.32 -5.75
CA HIS A 75 -0.50 -17.07 -6.95
C HIS A 75 -1.90 -16.69 -7.43
N VAL A 76 -1.97 -15.72 -8.34
CA VAL A 76 -3.23 -15.42 -9.02
C VAL A 76 -3.44 -16.50 -10.07
N SER A 77 -4.41 -17.36 -9.84
CA SER A 77 -4.95 -18.23 -10.89
C SER A 77 -5.68 -17.31 -11.86
N SER A 78 -5.07 -17.01 -13.01
CA SER A 78 -5.74 -16.31 -14.11
C SER A 78 -6.96 -17.13 -14.55
N ARG A 79 -8.12 -16.91 -13.93
CA ARG A 79 -9.40 -17.32 -14.47
C ARG A 79 -9.69 -16.35 -15.61
N ARG A 80 -9.08 -16.63 -16.77
CA ARG A 80 -9.38 -15.97 -18.03
C ARG A 80 -10.89 -15.96 -18.18
N VAL A 81 -11.40 -14.77 -18.52
CA VAL A 81 -12.75 -14.55 -19.02
C VAL A 81 -13.00 -15.63 -20.07
N LEU A 82 -14.01 -16.45 -19.80
CA LEU A 82 -14.46 -17.50 -20.69
C LEU A 82 -15.17 -16.78 -21.84
N GLU A 83 -14.44 -16.49 -22.91
CA GLU A 83 -15.03 -16.32 -24.22
C GLU A 83 -14.02 -16.82 -25.27
N ASP A 84 -14.43 -17.98 -25.81
CA ASP A 84 -14.16 -18.48 -27.13
C ASP A 84 -12.74 -18.92 -27.56
N HIS A 85 -12.71 -20.25 -27.74
CA HIS A 85 -12.02 -21.00 -28.78
C HIS A 85 -10.50 -21.24 -28.66
N VAL A 86 -10.23 -22.51 -28.34
CA VAL A 86 -9.11 -23.34 -28.82
C VAL A 86 -7.74 -23.14 -28.17
N ALA A 87 -7.31 -24.26 -27.56
CA ALA A 87 -5.94 -24.72 -27.35
C ALA A 87 -5.11 -24.15 -26.20
N ASP A 88 -4.51 -25.14 -25.53
CA ASP A 88 -3.27 -25.15 -24.78
C ASP A 88 -3.34 -24.91 -23.26
N ASN A 89 -2.96 -25.98 -22.56
CA ASN A 89 -3.18 -26.26 -21.15
C ASN A 89 -1.95 -25.84 -20.35
N GLY A 90 -1.61 -24.54 -20.40
CA GLY A 90 -0.50 -23.95 -19.66
C GLY A 90 -0.99 -22.85 -18.72
N LYS A 91 -1.61 -23.20 -17.58
CA LYS A 91 -1.89 -22.26 -16.50
C LYS A 91 -0.58 -21.85 -15.81
N THR A 92 0.21 -21.02 -16.45
CA THR A 92 1.37 -20.37 -15.84
C THR A 92 0.84 -19.24 -14.94
N SER A 93 0.56 -19.54 -13.67
CA SER A 93 0.30 -18.50 -12.67
C SER A 93 1.59 -17.74 -12.45
N LEU A 94 1.70 -16.53 -13.01
CA LEU A 94 2.81 -15.63 -12.68
C LEU A 94 2.61 -15.14 -11.23
N PRO A 95 3.63 -15.22 -10.38
CA PRO A 95 3.55 -14.67 -9.03
C PRO A 95 3.31 -13.15 -9.12
N GLN A 96 2.19 -12.68 -8.56
CA GLN A 96 1.89 -11.25 -8.49
C GLN A 96 2.20 -10.74 -7.07
N PRO A 97 2.77 -9.53 -6.92
CA PRO A 97 3.04 -8.95 -5.62
C PRO A 97 1.73 -8.75 -4.83
N ASP A 98 1.74 -9.13 -3.55
CA ASP A 98 0.60 -8.90 -2.66
C ASP A 98 0.60 -7.47 -2.12
N PHE A 99 -0.01 -6.56 -2.87
CA PHE A 99 -0.11 -5.15 -2.48
C PHE A 99 -0.94 -4.94 -1.21
N SER A 100 -1.96 -5.76 -0.95
CA SER A 100 -2.77 -5.65 0.26
C SER A 100 -1.95 -5.97 1.51
N THR A 101 -1.18 -7.06 1.48
CA THR A 101 -0.30 -7.44 2.59
C THR A 101 0.88 -6.48 2.73
N ALA A 102 1.44 -5.98 1.62
CA ALA A 102 2.48 -4.96 1.65
C ALA A 102 1.98 -3.63 2.26
N ALA A 103 0.77 -3.19 1.89
CA ALA A 103 0.14 -1.97 2.41
C ALA A 103 -0.16 -2.11 3.90
N TYR A 104 -0.72 -3.24 4.32
CA TYR A 104 -0.92 -3.55 5.74
C TYR A 104 0.39 -3.46 6.53
N HIS A 105 1.46 -4.06 5.98
CA HIS A 105 2.77 -4.03 6.60
C HIS A 105 3.34 -2.59 6.70
N PHE A 106 3.19 -1.78 5.66
CA PHE A 106 3.60 -0.38 5.65
C PHE A 106 2.89 0.44 6.73
N LEU A 107 1.56 0.35 6.80
CA LEU A 107 0.74 1.04 7.80
C LEU A 107 1.10 0.60 9.24
N ARG A 108 1.37 -0.69 9.45
CA ARG A 108 1.83 -1.21 10.76
C ARG A 108 3.16 -0.61 11.20
N LEU A 109 4.14 -0.50 10.30
CA LEU A 109 5.42 0.11 10.66
C LEU A 109 5.27 1.59 11.00
N PHE A 110 4.39 2.31 10.30
CA PHE A 110 4.07 3.69 10.66
C PHE A 110 3.48 3.79 12.06
N CYS A 111 2.44 2.99 12.35
CA CYS A 111 1.80 2.99 13.68
C CYS A 111 2.78 2.58 14.79
N ALA A 112 3.78 1.75 14.49
CA ALA A 112 4.84 1.37 15.42
C ALA A 112 5.94 2.46 15.57
N GLY A 113 5.79 3.62 14.91
CA GLY A 113 6.76 4.72 14.94
C GLY A 113 8.07 4.44 14.21
N ARG A 114 8.11 3.41 13.35
CA ARG A 114 9.34 2.99 12.64
C ARG A 114 9.61 3.77 11.37
N LEU A 115 8.63 4.52 10.85
CA LEU A 115 8.75 5.31 9.63
C LEU A 115 8.90 6.82 9.91
N GLY A 116 9.33 7.18 11.12
CA GLY A 116 9.37 8.55 11.60
C GLY A 116 8.12 8.96 12.39
N ARG A 117 8.09 10.22 12.84
CA ARG A 117 6.95 10.81 13.56
C ARG A 117 6.26 11.83 12.67
N LEU A 118 4.97 11.61 12.42
CA LEU A 118 4.12 12.48 11.61
C LEU A 118 2.90 12.90 12.43
N THR A 119 2.64 14.19 12.48
CA THR A 119 1.42 14.75 13.09
C THR A 119 0.50 15.27 12.00
N PHE A 120 -0.71 14.72 11.93
CA PHE A 120 -1.80 15.24 11.12
C PHE A 120 -2.44 16.41 11.89
N LEU A 121 -2.51 17.60 11.28
CA LEU A 121 -3.11 18.83 11.83
C LEU A 121 -4.30 19.22 10.96
#